data_AF-A0A831W573-F1
#
_entry.id   AF-A0A831W573-F1
#
_cell.length_a   1.000
_cell.length_b   1.000
_cell.length_c   1.000
_cell.angle_alpha   90.00
_cell.angle_beta   90.00
_cell.angle_gamma   90.00
#
_symmetry.space_group_name_H-M   'P 1'
#
loop_
_entity.id
_entity.type
_entity.pdbx_description
1 polymer ?
#
loop_
_entity_poly.entity_id
_entity_poly.type
_entity_poly.pdbx_seq_one_letter_code
_entity_poly.pdbx_strand_id
1 'polypeptide(L)'
;MKRACLLASVLTAAAVITATASASSLFASGVSAATNLLKNGSFERHGALNHGRWGVTDTLPGWIVRGDGIELQKQAVGGLWAQDGLIKLELDAVSNGSLLQELV
;
A
#
# COMPACT_ATOMS: atom_id res chain seq x y z
N MET A 1 47.48 59.35 -34.97
CA MET A 1 47.99 57.98 -35.17
C MET A 1 47.11 56.99 -34.42
N LYS A 2 46.28 56.21 -35.12
CA LYS A 2 45.83 54.85 -34.73
C LYS A 2 45.59 54.10 -36.05
N ARG A 3 46.16 52.90 -36.14
CA ARG A 3 46.35 52.08 -37.34
C ARG A 3 45.16 51.15 -37.58
N ALA A 4 44.97 50.81 -38.87
CA ALA A 4 44.64 49.49 -39.45
C ALA A 4 43.27 48.84 -39.08
N CYS A 5 42.40 48.56 -40.06
CA CYS A 5 42.39 47.41 -40.99
C CYS A 5 41.56 46.25 -40.44
N LEU A 6 40.45 45.88 -41.10
CA LEU A 6 40.24 44.54 -41.66
C LEU A 6 38.88 44.46 -42.40
N LEU A 7 38.90 44.08 -43.68
CA LEU A 7 37.74 43.49 -44.36
C LEU A 7 37.56 42.05 -43.86
N ALA A 8 36.33 41.59 -43.66
CA ALA A 8 35.96 40.18 -43.94
C ALA A 8 34.45 39.99 -44.07
N SER A 9 34.09 39.53 -45.27
CA SER A 9 32.91 38.85 -45.78
C SER A 9 31.69 38.54 -44.90
N VAL A 10 30.53 38.82 -45.52
CA VAL A 10 29.23 38.19 -45.30
C VAL A 10 29.33 36.68 -45.56
N LEU A 11 28.80 35.86 -44.64
CA LEU A 11 28.26 34.55 -45.00
C LEU A 11 26.95 34.32 -44.26
N THR A 12 25.89 34.24 -45.04
CA THR A 12 24.51 33.91 -44.66
C THR A 12 24.39 32.41 -44.36
N ALA A 13 23.66 32.02 -43.32
CA ALA A 13 22.84 30.81 -43.33
C ALA A 13 21.73 30.94 -42.29
N ALA A 14 20.50 30.96 -42.77
CA ALA A 14 19.29 30.96 -41.97
C ALA A 14 19.00 29.57 -41.40
N ALA A 15 18.43 29.57 -40.19
CA ALA A 15 17.44 28.65 -39.62
C ALA A 15 17.45 27.17 -40.06
N VAL A 16 17.55 26.29 -39.08
CA VAL A 16 16.42 25.54 -38.49
C VAL A 16 17.07 24.49 -37.59
N ILE A 17 17.13 24.75 -36.28
CA ILE A 17 17.34 23.65 -35.33
C ILE A 17 15.96 23.10 -35.06
N THR A 18 15.62 22.01 -35.73
CA THR A 18 14.43 21.22 -35.43
C THR A 18 14.61 20.66 -34.01
N ALA A 19 14.01 21.31 -33.02
CA ALA A 19 13.88 20.74 -31.69
C ALA A 19 12.88 19.58 -31.80
N THR A 20 13.36 18.34 -31.88
CA THR A 20 12.52 17.17 -31.65
C THR A 20 12.21 17.12 -30.15
N ALA A 21 11.12 17.74 -29.75
CA ALA A 21 10.51 17.45 -28.46
C ALA A 21 9.99 16.01 -28.53
N SER A 22 10.78 15.06 -28.03
CA SER A 22 10.25 13.73 -27.69
C SER A 22 9.23 13.93 -26.58
N ALA A 23 7.95 14.00 -26.96
CA ALA A 23 6.85 13.92 -26.02
C ALA A 23 6.87 12.50 -25.44
N SER A 24 7.61 12.30 -24.36
CA SER A 24 7.41 11.18 -23.46
C SER A 24 6.02 11.36 -22.86
N SER A 25 5.02 10.82 -23.56
CA SER A 25 3.63 10.78 -23.12
C SER A 25 3.61 10.20 -21.71
N LEU A 26 3.15 11.03 -20.78
CA LEU A 26 2.96 10.71 -19.38
C LEU A 26 1.95 9.57 -19.27
N PHE A 27 2.42 8.33 -19.12
CA PHE A 27 1.62 7.32 -18.45
C PHE A 27 1.67 7.57 -16.95
N ALA A 28 1.21 8.74 -16.53
CA ALA A 28 0.64 8.90 -15.21
C ALA A 28 -0.76 8.26 -15.26
N SER A 29 -0.81 6.94 -15.48
CA SER A 29 -1.96 6.16 -15.04
C SER A 29 -2.00 6.32 -13.54
N GLY A 30 -2.78 7.29 -13.08
CA GLY A 30 -3.09 7.45 -11.67
C GLY A 30 -3.64 6.12 -11.19
N VAL A 31 -2.85 5.38 -10.42
CA VAL A 31 -3.34 4.26 -9.65
C VAL A 31 -4.37 4.86 -8.72
N SER A 32 -5.65 4.73 -9.07
CA SER A 32 -6.72 4.93 -8.12
C SER A 32 -6.55 3.80 -7.11
N ALA A 33 -6.05 4.13 -5.91
CA ALA A 33 -5.99 3.16 -4.83
C ALA A 33 -7.41 2.66 -4.62
N ALA A 34 -7.62 1.35 -4.77
CA ALA A 34 -8.91 0.75 -4.53
C ALA A 34 -9.36 1.09 -3.10
N THR A 35 -10.62 1.50 -2.95
CA THR A 35 -11.18 1.76 -1.62
C THR A 35 -11.24 0.44 -0.85
N ASN A 36 -10.58 0.38 0.30
CA ASN A 36 -10.70 -0.78 1.18
C ASN A 36 -12.09 -0.78 1.82
N LEU A 37 -12.90 -1.79 1.49
CA LEU A 37 -14.25 -1.95 2.02
C LEU A 37 -14.27 -2.71 3.35
N LEU A 38 -13.20 -3.45 3.66
CA LEU A 38 -13.11 -4.21 4.90
C LEU A 38 -12.84 -3.28 6.08
N LYS A 39 -13.71 -3.36 7.07
CA LYS A 39 -13.53 -2.76 8.38
C LYS A 39 -12.66 -3.70 9.22
N ASN A 40 -11.60 -3.17 9.81
CA ASN A 40 -10.72 -3.93 10.70
C ASN A 40 -10.14 -5.20 10.04
N GLY A 41 -9.73 -5.09 8.77
CA GLY A 41 -9.23 -6.22 7.98
C GLY A 41 -7.95 -6.86 8.51
N SER A 42 -7.14 -6.09 9.23
CA SER A 42 -5.93 -6.57 9.93
C SER A 42 -6.13 -6.86 11.41
N PHE A 43 -7.37 -6.83 11.90
CA PHE A 43 -7.75 -7.26 13.26
C PHE A 43 -7.14 -6.46 14.43
N GLU A 44 -6.37 -5.40 14.15
CA GLU A 44 -5.69 -4.55 15.14
C GLU A 44 -6.63 -3.93 16.18
N ARG A 45 -7.91 -3.76 15.85
CA ARG A 45 -8.92 -3.33 16.82
C ARG A 45 -9.59 -4.54 17.44
N HIS A 46 -9.13 -4.94 18.62
CA HIS A 46 -9.64 -6.09 19.37
C HIS A 46 -9.67 -5.82 20.88
N GLY A 47 -10.34 -6.70 21.65
CA GLY A 47 -10.35 -6.68 23.11
C GLY A 47 -9.03 -7.16 23.73
N ALA A 48 -9.00 -7.38 25.06
CA ALA A 48 -7.80 -7.90 25.70
C ALA A 48 -7.47 -9.33 25.24
N LEU A 49 -6.19 -9.60 24.98
CA LEU A 49 -5.68 -10.97 24.79
C LEU A 49 -5.47 -11.61 26.17
N ASN A 50 -6.37 -12.50 26.55
CA ASN A 50 -6.44 -13.10 27.89
C ASN A 50 -5.35 -14.16 28.18
N HIS A 51 -4.53 -14.52 27.19
CA HIS A 51 -3.37 -15.41 27.33
C HIS A 51 -2.06 -14.71 26.93
N GLY A 52 -1.98 -13.40 27.21
CA GLY A 52 -0.79 -12.58 27.02
C GLY A 52 -0.60 -12.15 25.57
N ARG A 53 0.08 -12.98 24.76
CA ARG A 53 0.30 -12.69 23.34
C ARG A 53 -0.74 -13.33 22.43
N TRP A 54 -1.70 -14.05 22.98
CA TRP A 54 -2.81 -14.62 22.22
C TRP A 54 -4.07 -14.67 23.09
N GLY A 55 -5.21 -14.94 22.48
CA GLY A 55 -6.47 -15.15 23.17
C GLY A 55 -7.61 -15.47 22.23
N VAL A 56 -8.64 -16.15 22.74
CA VAL A 56 -9.86 -16.47 21.98
C VAL A 56 -10.92 -15.42 22.27
N THR A 57 -11.59 -14.93 21.24
CA THR A 57 -12.66 -13.94 21.36
C THR A 57 -13.91 -14.36 20.60
N ASP A 58 -15.07 -14.03 21.18
CA ASP A 58 -16.40 -14.14 20.57
C ASP A 58 -16.85 -12.83 19.91
N THR A 59 -16.06 -11.76 20.04
CA THR A 59 -16.40 -10.41 19.59
C THR A 59 -15.22 -9.74 18.92
N LEU A 60 -15.39 -9.31 17.66
CA LEU A 60 -14.36 -8.62 16.93
C LEU A 60 -14.97 -7.45 16.14
N PRO A 61 -14.63 -6.19 16.45
CA PRO A 61 -15.22 -5.02 15.79
C PRO A 61 -15.16 -5.09 14.26
N GLY A 62 -16.32 -4.97 13.62
CA GLY A 62 -16.46 -5.04 12.16
C GLY A 62 -16.69 -6.46 11.61
N TRP A 63 -16.69 -7.48 12.47
CA TRP A 63 -16.81 -8.88 12.07
C TRP A 63 -17.90 -9.60 12.86
N ILE A 64 -18.56 -10.54 12.21
CA ILE A 64 -19.48 -11.50 12.82
C ILE A 64 -18.67 -12.76 13.11
N VAL A 65 -18.51 -13.08 14.39
CA VAL A 65 -17.88 -14.32 14.86
C VAL A 65 -18.95 -15.39 14.98
N ARG A 66 -18.66 -16.61 14.50
CA ARG A 66 -19.54 -17.78 14.63
C ARG A 66 -18.74 -19.00 15.08
N GLY A 67 -19.38 -19.87 15.87
CA GLY A 67 -18.74 -21.03 16.48
C GLY A 67 -18.18 -20.71 17.87
N ASP A 68 -17.11 -21.39 18.26
CA ASP A 68 -16.53 -21.31 19.62
C ASP A 68 -15.52 -20.16 19.79
N GLY A 69 -15.64 -19.13 18.96
CA GLY A 69 -14.74 -17.99 18.95
C GLY A 69 -13.58 -18.14 17.97
N ILE A 70 -12.70 -17.14 17.99
CA ILE A 70 -11.57 -16.99 17.07
C ILE A 70 -10.34 -16.63 17.86
N GLU A 71 -9.22 -17.30 17.58
CA GLU A 71 -7.94 -16.96 18.19
C GLU A 71 -7.29 -15.78 17.49
N LEU A 72 -6.91 -14.78 18.28
CA LEU A 72 -6.06 -13.68 17.87
C LEU A 72 -4.69 -13.85 18.49
N GLN A 73 -3.65 -13.64 17.68
CA GLN A 73 -2.26 -13.76 18.08
C GLN A 73 -1.49 -12.49 17.77
N LYS A 74 -0.64 -12.08 18.70
CA LYS A 74 0.20 -10.89 18.61
C LYS A 74 1.65 -11.22 18.29
N GLN A 75 2.20 -10.57 17.27
CA GLN A 75 3.57 -10.76 16.77
C GLN A 75 3.79 -12.24 16.35
N ALA A 76 5.02 -12.76 16.46
CA ALA A 76 5.38 -14.13 16.05
C ALA A 76 4.94 -15.27 17.00
N VAL A 77 3.69 -15.31 17.45
CA VAL A 77 3.17 -16.55 18.07
C VAL A 77 3.14 -17.64 16.99
N GLY A 78 3.53 -18.88 17.33
CA GLY A 78 3.66 -19.95 16.33
C GLY A 78 4.75 -19.72 15.26
N GLY A 79 5.65 -18.74 15.45
CA GLY A 79 6.74 -18.44 14.52
C GLY A 79 6.36 -17.65 13.26
N LEU A 80 5.09 -17.29 13.09
CA LEU A 80 4.61 -16.49 11.95
C LEU A 80 4.22 -15.09 12.40
N TRP A 81 4.74 -14.08 11.72
CA TRP A 81 4.35 -12.68 11.92
C TRP A 81 3.05 -12.36 11.18
N ALA A 82 2.32 -11.35 11.66
CA ALA A 82 1.19 -10.79 10.94
C ALA A 82 1.66 -10.17 9.61
N GLN A 83 0.86 -10.32 8.56
CA GLN A 83 1.17 -9.76 7.24
C GLN A 83 0.97 -8.24 7.19
N ASP A 84 0.06 -7.74 8.05
CA ASP A 84 -0.16 -6.32 8.32
C ASP A 84 -0.28 -6.14 9.83
N GLY A 85 0.23 -5.04 10.37
CA GLY A 85 0.15 -4.73 11.80
C GLY A 85 0.89 -5.72 12.73
N LEU A 86 0.28 -6.01 13.88
CA LEU A 86 0.81 -6.87 14.93
C LEU A 86 -0.07 -8.08 15.22
N ILE A 87 -1.30 -8.12 14.72
CA ILE A 87 -2.30 -9.12 15.04
C ILE A 87 -2.59 -9.98 13.82
N LYS A 88 -2.63 -11.29 14.04
CA LYS A 88 -3.13 -12.25 13.07
C LYS A 88 -4.20 -13.11 13.71
N LEU A 89 -5.05 -13.64 12.86
CA LEU A 89 -6.09 -14.57 13.21
C LEU A 89 -5.60 -16.00 12.95
N GLU A 90 -5.84 -16.91 13.88
CA GLU A 90 -5.58 -18.34 13.70
C GLU A 90 -6.91 -19.12 13.76
N LEU A 91 -7.14 -19.99 12.76
CA LEU A 91 -8.34 -20.83 12.68
C LEU A 91 -8.10 -22.26 13.18
N ASP A 92 -6.87 -22.63 13.50
CA ASP A 92 -6.52 -23.93 14.08
C ASP A 92 -6.72 -23.91 15.60
N ALA A 93 -7.92 -23.51 16.02
CA ALA A 93 -8.32 -23.57 17.42
C ALA A 93 -8.80 -24.99 17.77
N VAL A 94 -9.01 -25.26 19.06
CA VAL A 94 -9.49 -26.56 19.57
C VAL A 94 -10.83 -26.98 18.96
N SER A 95 -11.60 -26.02 18.43
CA SER A 95 -12.86 -26.25 17.72
C SER A 95 -13.08 -25.24 16.58
N ASN A 96 -14.04 -25.55 15.71
CA ASN A 96 -14.28 -24.79 14.49
C ASN A 96 -14.86 -23.39 14.79
N GLY A 97 -14.21 -22.37 14.25
CA GLY A 97 -14.68 -20.99 14.23
C GLY A 97 -14.76 -20.45 12.79
N SER A 98 -15.59 -19.42 12.58
CA SER A 98 -15.60 -18.66 11.33
C SER A 98 -15.82 -17.18 11.57
N LEU A 99 -15.31 -16.38 10.63
CA LEU A 99 -15.38 -14.93 10.64
C LEU A 99 -16.06 -14.44 9.35
N LEU A 100 -17.07 -13.59 9.48
CA LEU A 100 -17.81 -13.05 8.33
C LEU A 100 -17.89 -11.53 8.41
N GLN A 101 -17.79 -10.85 7.26
CA GLN A 101 -18.12 -9.43 7.14
C GLN A 101 -18.99 -9.24 5.90
N GLU A 102 -20.16 -8.65 6.10
CA GLU A 102 -21.03 -8.24 5.01
C GLU A 102 -20.58 -6.86 4.53
N LEU A 103 -20.24 -6.76 3.26
CA LEU A 103 -19.90 -5.49 2.61
C LEU A 103 -21.21 -4.84 2.16
N VAL A 104 -21.40 -3.58 2.55
CA VAL A 104 -22.54 -2.74 2.14
C VAL A 104 -22.10 -1.67 1.17
#